data_AF-A0A1V4LSD8-F1
#
_entry.id   AF-A0A1V4LSD8-F1
#
_cell.length_a   1.000
_cell.length_b   1.000
_cell.length_c   1.000
_cell.angle_alpha   90.00
_cell.angle_beta   90.00
_cell.angle_gamma   90.00
#
_symmetry.space_group_name_H-M   'P 1'
#
loop_
_entity.id
_entity.type
_entity.pdbx_description
1 polymer ?
#
loop_
_entity_poly.entity_id
_entity_poly.type
_entity_poly.pdbx_seq_one_letter_code
_entity_poly.pdbx_strand_id
1 'polypeptide(L)'
;MTDREGQIVWQATYKAWGTVVFLDGNPDRPLIMGSLYNSKNTPPWSLPANKTQSGFLTRSIKGKGNNANFFRFEDKTGAEQISLHAERNLDTEIEADESHMVGGNREIKVDGKHTETIKLETSIGVTEGSYYVTVDSGEVKINAATSITLEVGASKLVMKADGTITLSGVNIDVIGSTKINLN
;
A
#
# COMPACT_ATOMS: atom_id res chain seq x y z
N MET A 1 -2.60 29.80 12.98
CA MET A 1 -3.08 28.97 11.85
C MET A 1 -3.49 29.94 10.77
N THR A 2 -2.60 30.21 9.82
CA THR A 2 -2.90 31.05 8.66
C THR A 2 -3.51 30.17 7.57
N ASP A 3 -4.68 30.59 7.13
CA ASP A 3 -5.39 30.15 5.94
C ASP A 3 -4.49 30.28 4.71
N ARG A 4 -4.06 29.15 4.14
CA ARG A 4 -3.61 29.14 2.75
C ARG A 4 -4.82 28.81 1.90
N GLU A 5 -5.37 29.83 1.26
CA GLU A 5 -6.26 29.64 0.11
C GLU A 5 -5.56 28.72 -0.90
N GLY A 6 -6.08 27.50 -1.05
CA GLY A 6 -5.58 26.54 -2.00
C GLY A 6 -5.86 27.03 -3.42
N GLN A 7 -4.88 27.66 -4.06
CA GLN A 7 -4.94 27.92 -5.49
C GLN A 7 -4.75 26.60 -6.25
N ILE A 8 -5.78 26.16 -6.97
CA ILE A 8 -5.66 25.10 -7.97
C ILE A 8 -4.98 25.73 -9.19
N VAL A 9 -3.68 25.48 -9.36
CA VAL A 9 -2.92 25.88 -10.54
C VAL A 9 -3.07 24.80 -11.61
N TRP A 10 -3.86 25.07 -12.65
CA TRP A 10 -3.89 24.24 -13.85
C TRP A 10 -2.62 24.49 -14.69
N GLN A 11 -1.69 23.53 -14.70
CA GLN A 11 -0.58 23.55 -15.67
C GLN A 11 -0.99 22.79 -16.94
N ALA A 12 -1.29 23.52 -18.01
CA ALA A 12 -1.41 22.93 -19.34
C ALA A 12 -0.01 22.61 -19.88
N THR A 13 0.19 21.39 -20.39
CA THR A 13 1.42 21.06 -21.12
C THR A 13 1.29 21.47 -22.59
N TYR A 14 2.41 21.87 -23.20
CA TYR A 14 2.51 22.66 -24.45
C TYR A 14 1.99 22.01 -25.76
N LYS A 15 1.20 20.93 -25.71
CA LYS A 15 0.78 20.19 -26.93
C LYS A 15 -0.68 19.74 -26.97
N ALA A 16 -1.53 20.19 -26.04
CA ALA A 16 -2.97 19.88 -26.07
C ALA A 16 -3.78 20.93 -26.87
N TRP A 17 -4.93 20.51 -27.42
CA TRP A 17 -5.91 21.47 -27.92
C TRP A 17 -6.67 22.05 -26.74
N GLY A 18 -6.89 23.37 -26.73
CA GLY A 18 -7.58 24.08 -25.66
C GLY A 18 -8.92 24.67 -26.10
N THR A 19 -9.85 24.78 -25.17
CA THR A 19 -11.04 25.63 -25.33
C THR A 19 -10.70 27.03 -24.82
N VAL A 20 -10.82 28.03 -25.70
CA VAL A 20 -10.58 29.45 -25.36
C VAL A 20 -11.91 30.15 -25.19
N VAL A 21 -12.06 30.88 -24.09
CA VAL A 21 -13.15 31.83 -23.87
C VAL A 21 -12.59 33.24 -23.81
N PHE A 22 -13.42 34.22 -24.13
CA PHE A 22 -13.04 35.63 -24.10
C PHE A 22 -13.82 36.31 -22.99
N LEU A 23 -13.12 36.90 -22.02
CA LEU A 23 -13.76 37.57 -20.89
C LEU A 23 -14.60 38.74 -21.39
N ASP A 24 -15.88 38.76 -21.01
CA ASP A 24 -16.86 39.75 -21.49
C ASP A 24 -17.01 39.78 -23.03
N GLY A 25 -16.63 38.69 -23.71
CA GLY A 25 -16.57 38.64 -25.18
C GLY A 25 -15.42 39.43 -25.80
N ASN A 26 -14.50 39.97 -25.00
CA ASN A 26 -13.37 40.76 -25.49
C ASN A 26 -12.26 39.86 -26.06
N PRO A 27 -12.00 39.88 -27.38
CA PRO A 27 -10.99 39.04 -28.03
C PRO A 27 -9.56 39.27 -27.50
N ASP A 28 -9.28 40.45 -26.93
CA ASP A 28 -7.99 40.79 -26.34
C ASP A 28 -7.81 40.26 -24.92
N ARG A 29 -8.83 39.58 -24.37
CA ARG A 29 -8.82 38.98 -23.02
C ARG A 29 -9.11 37.47 -23.08
N PRO A 30 -8.28 36.67 -23.76
CA PRO A 30 -8.48 35.24 -23.84
C PRO A 30 -8.18 34.54 -22.49
N LEU A 31 -8.95 33.50 -22.20
CA LEU A 31 -8.75 32.58 -21.08
C LEU A 31 -8.90 31.14 -21.59
N ILE A 32 -7.97 30.27 -21.20
CA ILE A 32 -8.06 28.83 -21.51
C ILE A 32 -8.87 28.15 -20.41
N MET A 33 -9.98 27.52 -20.77
CA MET A 33 -10.93 26.91 -19.82
C MET A 33 -10.86 25.37 -19.77
N GLY A 34 -10.20 24.74 -20.74
CA GLY A 34 -10.10 23.28 -20.75
C GLY A 34 -9.25 22.75 -21.88
N SER A 35 -8.96 21.46 -21.83
CA SER A 35 -8.24 20.72 -22.87
C SER A 35 -9.16 19.68 -23.51
N LEU A 36 -8.95 19.41 -24.80
CA LEU A 36 -9.71 18.42 -25.57
C LEU A 36 -8.78 17.33 -26.11
N TYR A 37 -9.26 16.08 -26.06
CA TYR A 37 -8.65 14.98 -26.78
C TYR A 37 -8.93 15.10 -28.29
N ASN A 38 -8.02 14.58 -29.10
CA ASN A 38 -8.13 14.54 -30.56
C ASN A 38 -7.32 13.38 -31.13
N SER A 39 -7.18 13.29 -32.46
CA SER A 39 -6.44 12.21 -33.12
C SER A 39 -4.94 12.16 -32.81
N LYS A 40 -4.34 13.28 -32.40
CA LYS A 40 -2.93 13.35 -31.98
C LYS A 40 -2.75 13.17 -30.47
N ASN A 41 -3.68 13.73 -29.69
CA ASN A 41 -3.74 13.59 -28.24
C ASN A 41 -4.94 12.71 -27.88
N THR A 42 -4.78 11.40 -28.02
CA THR A 42 -5.87 10.46 -27.75
C THR A 42 -6.16 10.38 -26.26
N PRO A 43 -7.38 9.98 -25.86
CA PRO A 43 -7.70 9.67 -24.48
C PRO A 43 -6.70 8.66 -23.87
N PRO A 44 -6.45 8.71 -22.55
CA PRO A 44 -5.51 7.81 -21.87
C PRO A 44 -5.92 6.34 -21.95
N TRP A 45 -7.22 6.07 -21.99
CA TRP A 45 -7.78 4.73 -22.19
C TRP A 45 -8.46 4.65 -23.55
N SER A 46 -8.18 3.57 -24.30
CA SER A 46 -8.67 3.45 -25.67
C SER A 46 -10.19 3.32 -25.72
N LEU A 47 -10.81 4.12 -26.59
CA LEU A 47 -12.24 4.12 -26.85
C LEU A 47 -12.56 3.42 -28.18
N PRO A 48 -13.72 2.77 -28.30
CA PRO A 48 -14.80 2.67 -27.31
C PRO A 48 -14.65 1.54 -26.28
N ALA A 49 -13.59 0.73 -26.39
CA ALA A 49 -13.41 -0.48 -25.58
C ALA A 49 -13.43 -0.23 -24.06
N ASN A 50 -12.82 0.86 -23.60
CA ASN A 50 -12.70 1.22 -22.18
C ASN A 50 -13.63 2.38 -21.79
N LYS A 51 -14.83 2.44 -22.35
CA LYS A 51 -15.80 3.52 -22.09
C LYS A 51 -16.29 3.63 -20.64
N THR A 52 -16.05 2.59 -19.83
CA THR A 52 -16.38 2.53 -18.39
C THR A 52 -15.19 2.90 -17.50
N GLN A 53 -14.04 3.25 -18.08
CA GLN A 53 -12.86 3.69 -17.33
C GLN A 53 -12.80 5.21 -17.25
N SER A 54 -12.42 5.72 -16.09
CA SER A 54 -12.23 7.15 -15.82
C SER A 54 -11.09 7.40 -14.84
N GLY A 55 -10.62 8.65 -14.72
CA GLY A 55 -9.61 9.04 -13.72
C GLY A 55 -8.55 10.00 -14.25
N PHE A 56 -7.37 9.97 -13.62
CA PHE A 56 -6.25 10.86 -13.91
C PHE A 56 -5.03 10.06 -14.36
N LEU A 57 -4.38 10.50 -15.45
CA LEU A 57 -3.10 9.97 -15.92
C LEU A 57 -2.14 11.13 -16.17
N THR A 58 -0.97 11.05 -15.55
CA THR A 58 0.13 11.99 -15.75
C THR A 58 1.32 11.28 -16.39
N ARG A 59 2.16 12.02 -17.11
CA ARG A 59 3.36 11.48 -17.75
C ARG A 59 4.61 12.15 -17.20
N SER A 60 5.67 11.38 -17.02
CA SER A 60 6.97 11.93 -16.67
C SER A 60 7.45 12.89 -17.76
N ILE A 61 7.85 14.10 -17.36
CA ILE A 61 8.38 15.11 -18.28
C ILE A 61 9.69 14.58 -18.88
N LYS A 62 9.78 14.57 -20.22
CA LYS A 62 10.90 13.96 -20.97
C LYS A 62 11.08 12.44 -20.73
N GLY A 63 10.13 11.78 -20.09
CA GLY A 63 10.10 10.32 -19.95
C GLY A 63 9.72 9.62 -21.26
N LYS A 64 9.82 8.29 -21.27
CA LYS A 64 9.27 7.47 -22.36
C LYS A 64 7.76 7.34 -22.19
N GLY A 65 7.08 6.88 -23.24
CA GLY A 65 5.61 6.78 -23.28
C GLY A 65 4.97 5.93 -22.18
N ASN A 66 5.71 5.06 -21.50
CA ASN A 66 5.16 4.22 -20.42
C ASN A 66 5.41 4.78 -19.01
N ASN A 67 6.23 5.82 -18.86
CA ASN A 67 6.51 6.40 -17.55
C ASN A 67 5.33 7.30 -17.13
N ALA A 68 4.48 6.81 -16.23
CA ALA A 68 3.22 7.46 -15.90
C ALA A 68 2.80 7.21 -14.45
N ASN A 69 2.10 8.16 -13.85
CA ASN A 69 1.32 7.92 -12.63
C ASN A 69 -0.16 7.95 -13.01
N PHE A 70 -0.96 7.08 -12.42
CA PHE A 70 -2.40 7.11 -12.64
C PHE A 70 -3.21 6.74 -11.41
N PHE A 71 -4.40 7.31 -11.36
CA PHE A 71 -5.48 6.91 -10.46
C PHE A 71 -6.72 6.69 -11.32
N ARG A 72 -7.16 5.44 -11.43
CA ARG A 72 -8.20 5.01 -12.38
C ARG A 72 -9.35 4.30 -11.66
N PHE A 73 -10.55 4.59 -12.09
CA PHE A 73 -11.79 3.88 -11.79
C PHE A 73 -12.23 3.06 -13.01
N GLU A 74 -12.67 1.84 -12.78
CA GLU A 74 -13.37 0.97 -13.73
C GLU A 74 -14.76 0.69 -13.17
N ASP A 75 -15.79 1.12 -13.90
CA ASP A 75 -17.21 1.00 -13.51
C ASP A 75 -17.94 -0.11 -14.28
N LYS A 76 -17.21 -1.02 -14.92
CA LYS A 76 -17.80 -2.20 -15.55
C LYS A 76 -18.36 -3.14 -14.49
N THR A 77 -19.68 -3.34 -14.53
CA THR A 77 -20.41 -4.21 -13.60
C THR A 77 -19.78 -5.60 -13.47
N GLY A 78 -19.48 -6.01 -12.24
CA GLY A 78 -18.87 -7.30 -11.90
C GLY A 78 -17.35 -7.37 -12.13
N ALA A 79 -16.74 -6.26 -12.54
CA ALA A 79 -15.30 -6.10 -12.75
C ALA A 79 -14.82 -4.72 -12.27
N GLU A 80 -15.54 -4.14 -11.29
CA GLU A 80 -15.24 -2.83 -10.75
C GLU A 80 -13.85 -2.82 -10.13
N GLN A 81 -13.09 -1.75 -10.38
CA GLN A 81 -11.74 -1.63 -9.89
C GLN A 81 -11.33 -0.18 -9.67
N ILE A 82 -10.65 0.06 -8.56
CA ILE A 82 -9.82 1.25 -8.37
C ILE A 82 -8.36 0.81 -8.52
N SER A 83 -7.59 1.55 -9.32
CA SER A 83 -6.17 1.28 -9.53
C SER A 83 -5.35 2.55 -9.31
N LEU A 84 -4.44 2.49 -8.35
CA LEU A 84 -3.44 3.51 -8.07
C LEU A 84 -2.08 2.98 -8.50
N HIS A 85 -1.40 3.75 -9.36
CA HIS A 85 -0.06 3.42 -9.82
C HIS A 85 0.85 4.64 -9.69
N ALA A 86 1.96 4.44 -8.98
CA ALA A 86 3.04 5.39 -8.88
C ALA A 86 4.25 4.86 -9.67
N GLU A 87 4.79 5.68 -10.57
CA GLU A 87 5.93 5.32 -11.43
C GLU A 87 7.20 5.06 -10.62
N ARG A 88 7.37 5.74 -9.49
CA ARG A 88 8.62 5.71 -8.71
C ARG A 88 8.38 5.53 -7.21
N ASN A 89 7.94 6.59 -6.53
CA ASN A 89 7.66 6.58 -5.10
C ASN A 89 6.17 6.86 -4.90
N LEU A 90 5.56 6.15 -3.94
CA LEU A 90 4.27 6.50 -3.36
C LEU A 90 4.50 6.73 -1.87
N ASP A 91 4.32 7.96 -1.43
CA ASP A 91 4.34 8.34 -0.02
C ASP A 91 2.90 8.53 0.44
N THR A 92 2.53 7.96 1.59
CA THR A 92 1.18 8.08 2.19
C THR A 92 1.34 8.56 3.63
N GLU A 93 0.66 9.65 3.99
CA GLU A 93 0.71 10.27 5.30
C GLU A 93 -0.72 10.48 5.81
N ILE A 94 -0.98 10.01 7.03
CA ILE A 94 -2.27 10.13 7.72
C ILE A 94 -2.00 10.77 9.08
N GLU A 95 -2.59 11.94 9.31
CA GLU A 95 -2.36 12.76 10.51
C GLU A 95 -3.15 12.26 11.74
N ALA A 96 -4.12 11.38 11.53
CA ALA A 96 -4.98 10.83 12.57
C ALA A 96 -5.10 9.31 12.39
N ASP A 97 -6.28 8.84 12.00
CA ASP A 97 -6.60 7.41 11.96
C ASP A 97 -6.73 6.90 10.52
N GLU A 98 -6.14 5.73 10.24
CA GLU A 98 -6.38 4.95 9.02
C GLU A 98 -7.22 3.71 9.37
N SER A 99 -8.30 3.48 8.64
CA SER A 99 -9.08 2.23 8.72
C SER A 99 -9.06 1.51 7.38
N HIS A 100 -8.78 0.21 7.40
CA HIS A 100 -8.70 -0.61 6.18
C HIS A 100 -9.50 -1.91 6.38
N MET A 101 -10.55 -2.10 5.57
CA MET A 101 -11.38 -3.31 5.56
C MET A 101 -11.35 -3.94 4.17
N VAL A 102 -10.98 -5.21 4.09
CA VAL A 102 -10.95 -5.99 2.84
C VAL A 102 -11.94 -7.13 2.97
N GLY A 103 -13.01 -7.13 2.16
CA GLY A 103 -14.04 -8.17 2.19
C GLY A 103 -13.64 -9.47 1.48
N GLY A 104 -12.61 -9.42 0.63
CA GLY A 104 -12.02 -10.58 -0.05
C GLY A 104 -10.59 -10.84 0.42
N ASN A 105 -9.68 -11.05 -0.52
CA ASN A 105 -8.28 -11.35 -0.22
C ASN A 105 -7.40 -10.09 -0.26
N ARG A 106 -6.38 -10.04 0.61
CA ARG A 106 -5.31 -9.05 0.57
C ARG A 106 -3.99 -9.76 0.27
N GLU A 107 -3.29 -9.32 -0.77
CA GLU A 107 -1.93 -9.75 -1.09
C GLU A 107 -0.98 -8.54 -0.97
N ILE A 108 0.16 -8.74 -0.29
CA ILE A 108 1.23 -7.75 -0.19
C ILE A 108 2.50 -8.41 -0.71
N LYS A 109 3.09 -7.82 -1.75
CA LYS A 109 4.38 -8.25 -2.30
C LYS A 109 5.39 -7.13 -2.19
N VAL A 110 6.52 -7.40 -1.54
CA VAL A 110 7.64 -6.47 -1.41
C VAL A 110 8.90 -7.19 -1.88
N ASP A 111 9.44 -6.80 -3.03
CA ASP A 111 10.67 -7.41 -3.56
C ASP A 111 11.93 -6.91 -2.83
N GLY A 112 11.83 -5.76 -2.17
CA GLY A 112 12.88 -5.16 -1.35
C GLY A 112 12.70 -5.38 0.15
N LYS A 113 13.12 -4.40 0.94
CA LYS A 113 12.98 -4.43 2.41
C LYS A 113 11.60 -3.94 2.83
N HIS A 114 10.93 -4.70 3.69
CA HIS A 114 9.79 -4.23 4.49
C HIS A 114 10.28 -3.83 5.90
N THR A 115 9.78 -2.71 6.43
CA THR A 115 10.04 -2.28 7.80
C THR A 115 8.78 -1.65 8.35
N GLU A 116 8.36 -2.11 9.51
CA GLU A 116 7.21 -1.59 10.24
C GLU A 116 7.67 -1.19 11.64
N THR A 117 7.15 -0.08 12.16
CA THR A 117 7.46 0.39 13.51
C THR A 117 6.19 0.86 14.18
N ILE A 118 5.77 0.13 15.21
CA ILE A 118 4.58 0.41 16.00
C ILE A 118 5.05 0.87 17.38
N LYS A 119 4.59 2.04 17.82
CA LYS A 119 5.01 2.62 19.12
C LYS A 119 4.32 1.97 20.32
N LEU A 120 3.10 1.49 20.11
CA LEU A 120 2.25 0.90 21.14
C LEU A 120 1.99 -0.57 20.79
N GLU A 121 0.77 -1.04 21.01
CA GLU A 121 0.40 -2.43 20.81
C GLU A 121 0.21 -2.79 19.33
N THR A 122 0.59 -4.02 18.98
CA THR A 122 0.18 -4.69 17.75
C THR A 122 -0.44 -6.04 18.12
N SER A 123 -1.54 -6.38 17.46
CA SER A 123 -2.26 -7.64 17.67
C SER A 123 -2.63 -8.23 16.30
N ILE A 124 -2.24 -9.47 16.08
CA ILE A 124 -2.51 -10.23 14.86
C ILE A 124 -3.35 -11.45 15.26
N GLY A 125 -4.56 -11.54 14.74
CA GLY A 125 -5.48 -12.65 14.98
C GLY A 125 -5.78 -13.42 13.70
N VAL A 126 -5.56 -14.74 13.73
CA VAL A 126 -6.03 -15.67 12.69
C VAL A 126 -7.10 -16.56 13.34
N THR A 127 -8.37 -16.28 13.03
CA THR A 127 -9.51 -16.97 13.66
C THR A 127 -9.76 -18.36 13.08
N GLU A 128 -9.42 -18.54 11.80
CA GLU A 128 -9.56 -19.78 11.06
C GLU A 128 -8.31 -20.01 10.20
N GLY A 129 -7.89 -21.27 10.09
CA GLY A 129 -6.71 -21.65 9.30
C GLY A 129 -5.41 -21.63 10.10
N SER A 130 -4.32 -21.25 9.43
CA SER A 130 -2.95 -21.38 9.94
C SER A 130 -2.18 -20.07 9.82
N TYR A 131 -1.26 -19.84 10.75
CA TYR A 131 -0.27 -18.76 10.68
C TYR A 131 1.11 -19.35 10.37
N TYR A 132 1.72 -18.93 9.26
CA TYR A 132 3.02 -19.41 8.82
C TYR A 132 4.07 -18.30 8.91
N VAL A 133 5.25 -18.63 9.42
CA VAL A 133 6.46 -17.81 9.34
C VAL A 133 7.53 -18.67 8.69
N THR A 134 8.00 -18.25 7.52
CA THR A 134 9.03 -18.98 6.76
C THR A 134 10.19 -18.03 6.43
N VAL A 135 11.40 -18.48 6.71
CA VAL A 135 12.65 -17.80 6.36
C VAL A 135 13.55 -18.84 5.70
N ASP A 136 13.62 -18.81 4.36
CA ASP A 136 14.39 -19.79 3.58
C ASP A 136 15.90 -19.67 3.83
N SER A 137 16.37 -18.47 4.17
CA SER A 137 17.76 -18.20 4.54
C SER A 137 17.84 -17.07 5.55
N GLY A 138 18.70 -17.22 6.56
CA GLY A 138 18.87 -16.23 7.63
C GLY A 138 18.29 -16.67 8.98
N GLU A 139 17.71 -15.75 9.73
CA GLU A 139 17.23 -15.98 11.09
C GLU A 139 15.81 -15.44 11.34
N VAL A 140 15.08 -16.10 12.24
CA VAL A 140 13.93 -15.53 12.93
C VAL A 140 14.41 -15.07 14.30
N LYS A 141 14.44 -13.76 14.54
CA LYS A 141 14.87 -13.18 15.81
C LYS A 141 13.68 -12.56 16.54
N ILE A 142 13.43 -13.02 17.76
CA ILE A 142 12.42 -12.46 18.67
C ILE A 142 13.15 -11.91 19.88
N ASN A 143 12.99 -10.61 20.13
CA ASN A 143 13.52 -9.93 21.31
C ASN A 143 12.36 -9.31 22.09
N ALA A 144 12.30 -9.57 23.39
CA ALA A 144 11.29 -9.01 24.28
C ALA A 144 11.95 -8.55 25.57
N ALA A 145 11.49 -7.41 26.10
CA ALA A 145 12.02 -6.84 27.34
C ALA A 145 11.50 -7.57 28.59
N THR A 146 10.30 -8.17 28.53
CA THR A 146 9.62 -8.75 29.69
C THR A 146 9.54 -10.27 29.60
N SER A 147 8.90 -10.80 28.56
CA SER A 147 8.75 -12.24 28.36
C SER A 147 8.45 -12.62 26.92
N ILE A 148 8.82 -13.84 26.55
CA ILE A 148 8.33 -14.53 25.35
C ILE A 148 7.54 -15.75 25.83
N THR A 149 6.31 -15.93 25.34
CA THR A 149 5.44 -17.07 25.67
C THR A 149 4.95 -17.72 24.38
N LEU A 150 5.11 -19.04 24.28
CA LEU A 150 4.47 -19.89 23.27
C LEU A 150 3.53 -20.84 24.01
N GLU A 151 2.25 -20.83 23.66
CA GLU A 151 1.21 -21.55 24.40
C GLU A 151 0.27 -22.29 23.46
N VAL A 152 -0.03 -23.55 23.80
CA VAL A 152 -1.01 -24.40 23.12
C VAL A 152 -1.77 -25.19 24.17
N GLY A 153 -2.98 -24.74 24.53
CA GLY A 153 -3.76 -25.35 25.59
C GLY A 153 -2.97 -25.46 26.90
N ALA A 154 -2.74 -26.68 27.39
CA ALA A 154 -1.98 -26.92 28.62
C ALA A 154 -0.45 -26.85 28.45
N SER A 155 0.06 -26.82 27.22
CA SER A 155 1.50 -26.80 26.93
C SER A 155 2.01 -25.37 26.81
N LYS A 156 3.11 -25.03 27.49
CA LYS A 156 3.73 -23.68 27.44
C LYS A 156 5.25 -23.74 27.42
N LEU A 157 5.85 -22.85 26.64
CA LEU A 157 7.24 -22.40 26.75
C LEU A 157 7.24 -20.92 27.12
N VAL A 158 7.89 -20.57 28.24
CA VAL A 158 7.97 -19.19 28.73
C VAL A 158 9.43 -18.83 29.00
N MET A 159 9.90 -17.72 28.44
CA MET A 159 11.20 -17.11 28.72
C MET A 159 10.96 -15.76 29.39
N LYS A 160 11.60 -15.49 30.53
CA LYS A 160 11.43 -14.24 31.29
C LYS A 160 12.71 -13.42 31.33
N ALA A 161 12.55 -12.12 31.56
CA ALA A 161 13.67 -11.17 31.69
C ALA A 161 14.64 -11.47 32.84
N ASP A 162 14.19 -12.21 33.87
CA ASP A 162 15.04 -12.66 34.99
C ASP A 162 15.94 -13.86 34.65
N GLY A 163 15.88 -14.37 33.41
CA GLY A 163 16.64 -15.52 32.93
C GLY A 163 15.92 -16.87 33.14
N THR A 164 14.77 -16.90 33.80
CA THR A 164 13.98 -18.12 33.96
C THR A 164 13.41 -18.58 32.61
N ILE A 165 13.65 -19.85 32.28
CA ILE A 165 13.01 -20.53 31.15
C ILE A 165 12.16 -21.67 31.72
N THR A 166 10.88 -21.72 31.36
CA THR A 166 9.93 -22.75 31.80
C THR A 166 9.35 -23.47 30.60
N LEU A 167 9.46 -24.80 30.62
CA LEU A 167 8.76 -25.70 29.71
C LEU A 167 7.77 -26.53 30.53
N SER A 168 6.49 -26.52 30.16
CA SER A 168 5.42 -27.20 30.89
C SER A 168 4.41 -27.84 29.95
N GLY A 169 3.81 -28.96 30.38
CA GLY A 169 2.82 -29.74 29.63
C GLY A 169 2.47 -31.03 30.38
N VAL A 170 1.55 -31.85 29.84
CA VAL A 170 1.16 -33.13 30.46
C VAL A 170 2.31 -34.14 30.43
N ASN A 171 2.95 -34.28 29.27
CA ASN A 171 4.15 -35.09 29.06
C ASN A 171 5.18 -34.22 28.36
N ILE A 172 6.45 -34.32 28.76
CA ILE A 172 7.57 -33.61 28.14
C ILE A 172 8.64 -34.65 27.79
N ASP A 173 8.67 -35.05 26.53
CA ASP A 173 9.70 -35.93 26.01
C ASP A 173 10.90 -35.11 25.51
N VAL A 174 12.08 -35.34 26.07
CA VAL A 174 13.34 -34.75 25.62
C VAL A 174 14.21 -35.85 25.03
N ILE A 175 14.26 -35.93 23.70
CA ILE A 175 14.92 -37.01 22.97
C ILE A 175 16.08 -36.44 22.16
N GLY A 176 17.29 -36.94 22.38
CA GLY A 176 18.49 -36.55 21.64
C GLY A 176 19.09 -37.74 20.89
N SER A 177 19.37 -37.57 19.60
CA SER A 177 20.01 -38.61 18.77
C SER A 177 21.51 -38.75 19.02
N THR A 178 22.14 -37.77 19.68
CA THR A 178 23.58 -37.77 19.95
C THR A 178 23.90 -37.48 21.42
N LYS A 179 23.34 -36.42 22.00
CA LYS A 179 23.57 -36.04 23.40
C LYS A 179 22.43 -35.15 23.91
N ILE A 180 22.11 -35.26 25.19
CA ILE A 180 21.31 -34.29 25.94
C ILE A 180 22.18 -33.80 27.10
N ASN A 181 22.35 -32.49 27.27
CA ASN A 181 23.02 -31.90 28.43
C ASN A 181 22.00 -31.10 29.23
N LEU A 182 21.94 -31.33 30.55
CA LEU A 182 21.03 -30.64 31.46
C LEU A 182 21.78 -29.93 32.61
N ASN A 183 23.10 -29.77 32.46
CA ASN A 183 23.99 -29.23 33.49
C ASN A 183 24.31 -27.75 33.24
#